data_AF-A0A945MKL1-F1
#
_entry.id   AF-A0A945MKL1-F1
#
_cell.length_a   1.000
_cell.length_b   1.000
_cell.length_c   1.000
_cell.angle_alpha   90.00
_cell.angle_beta   90.00
_cell.angle_gamma   90.00
#
_symmetry.space_group_name_H-M   'P 1'
#
loop_
_entity.id
_entity.type
_entity.pdbx_description
1 polymer ?
#
loop_
_entity_poly.entity_id
_entity_poly.type
_entity_poly.pdbx_seq_one_letter_code
_entity_poly.pdbx_strand_id
1 'polypeptide(L)'
;MNIDCEIDFIQVSSYSGASSKESIDFIKDISININERDLIIVEDIIDTGLTINFIKEKLLELNPRSISIATLLIKPEIANIDFEIDWVGFEIAPEFVVGYGLDFNQKFRNLRGIYILGGNESE
;
A
#
# COMPACT_ATOMS: atom_id res chain seq x y z
N MET A 1 -27.37 0.15 6.24
CA MET A 1 -26.52 0.88 7.19
C MET A 1 -25.82 1.97 6.39
N ASN A 2 -25.90 3.23 6.80
CA ASN A 2 -25.12 4.31 6.20
C ASN A 2 -24.03 4.66 7.20
N ILE A 3 -22.77 4.58 6.80
CA ILE A 3 -21.62 4.95 7.64
C ILE A 3 -21.14 6.30 7.10
N ASP A 4 -21.08 7.30 7.98
CA ASP A 4 -20.51 8.60 7.62
C ASP A 4 -18.99 8.41 7.45
N CYS A 5 -18.49 8.64 6.24
CA CYS A 5 -17.09 8.39 5.89
C CYS A 5 -16.52 9.55 5.08
N GLU A 6 -15.25 9.84 5.34
CA GLU A 6 -14.45 10.79 4.58
C GLU A 6 -13.33 10.03 3.88
N ILE A 7 -12.98 10.46 2.67
CA ILE A 7 -11.93 9.83 1.86
C ILE A 7 -10.85 10.87 1.61
N ASP A 8 -9.61 10.52 1.91
CA ASP A 8 -8.42 11.27 1.52
C ASP A 8 -7.41 10.32 0.85
N PHE A 9 -6.45 10.90 0.15
CA PHE A 9 -5.44 10.18 -0.61
C PHE A 9 -4.04 10.62 -0.16
N ILE A 10 -3.21 9.65 0.18
CA ILE A 10 -1.79 9.83 0.45
C ILE A 10 -0.99 9.38 -0.77
N GLN A 11 0.12 10.06 -1.04
CA GLN A 11 1.06 9.66 -2.08
C GLN A 11 2.46 9.63 -1.47
N VAL A 12 3.12 8.48 -1.58
CA VAL A 12 4.50 8.28 -1.12
C VAL A 12 5.42 7.98 -2.29
N SER A 13 6.71 8.25 -2.09
CA SER A 13 7.78 7.83 -3.00
C SER A 13 8.88 7.12 -2.24
N SER A 14 9.35 6.00 -2.78
CA SER A 14 10.57 5.32 -2.35
C SER A 14 11.78 5.84 -3.14
N TYR A 15 12.84 6.27 -2.43
CA TYR A 15 14.12 6.61 -3.03
C TYR A 15 15.18 5.58 -2.65
N SER A 16 15.88 5.03 -3.65
CA SER A 16 17.06 4.19 -3.47
C SER A 16 18.32 5.00 -3.74
N GLY A 17 18.90 5.61 -2.71
CA GLY A 17 20.17 6.34 -2.80
C GLY A 17 21.40 5.42 -2.86
N ALA A 18 22.57 5.98 -3.18
CA ALA A 18 23.85 5.26 -3.32
C ALA A 18 24.33 4.51 -2.05
N SER A 19 23.64 4.68 -0.92
CA SER A 19 23.95 4.08 0.39
C SER A 19 22.93 3.04 0.86
N SER A 20 22.27 2.33 -0.07
CA SER A 20 21.51 1.09 0.15
C SER A 20 20.42 1.10 1.23
N LYS A 21 19.99 2.27 1.71
CA LYS A 21 18.79 2.44 2.54
C LYS A 21 17.70 3.01 1.65
N GLU A 22 16.64 2.24 1.45
CA GLU A 22 15.39 2.76 0.91
C GLU A 22 14.81 3.73 1.94
N SER A 23 14.55 4.97 1.50
CA SER A 23 13.81 5.95 2.30
C SER A 23 12.47 6.21 1.62
N ILE A 24 11.42 6.31 2.43
CA ILE A 24 10.05 6.62 1.97
C ILE A 24 9.70 8.00 2.47
N ASP A 25 9.22 8.86 1.56
CA ASP A 25 8.78 10.21 1.86
C ASP A 25 7.39 10.46 1.29
N PHE A 26 6.61 11.32 1.94
CA PHE A 26 5.32 11.78 1.41
C PHE A 26 5.54 12.81 0.29
N ILE A 27 4.96 12.54 -0.88
CA ILE A 27 4.73 13.54 -1.93
C ILE A 27 3.47 14.33 -1.61
N LYS A 28 2.42 13.63 -1.15
CA LYS A 28 1.17 14.20 -0.66
C LYS A 28 0.85 13.56 0.68
N ASP A 29 0.86 14.37 1.72
CA ASP A 29 0.43 13.98 3.07
C ASP A 29 -1.09 14.04 3.20
N ILE A 30 -1.62 13.50 4.30
CA ILE A 30 -3.02 13.60 4.67
C ILE A 30 -3.41 15.08 4.91
N SER A 31 -4.58 15.46 4.39
CA SER A 31 -5.11 16.82 4.47
C SER A 31 -6.26 16.96 5.47
N ILE A 32 -6.80 15.83 5.95
CA ILE A 32 -7.90 15.77 6.90
C ILE A 32 -7.39 15.59 8.33
N ASN A 33 -8.14 16.09 9.31
CA ASN A 33 -7.85 15.83 10.72
C ASN A 33 -8.31 14.40 11.09
N ILE A 34 -7.35 13.60 11.57
CA ILE A 34 -7.56 12.19 11.94
C ILE A 34 -7.49 11.90 13.44
N ASN A 35 -7.23 12.92 14.27
CA ASN A 35 -7.18 12.76 15.72
C ASN A 35 -8.50 12.17 16.25
N GLU A 36 -8.41 11.14 17.08
CA GLU A 36 -9.56 10.44 17.69
C GLU A 36 -10.57 9.84 16.67
N ARG A 37 -10.13 9.56 15.44
CA ARG A 37 -10.95 8.92 14.39
C ARG A 37 -10.54 7.47 14.13
N ASP A 38 -11.51 6.67 13.71
CA ASP A 38 -11.29 5.32 13.21
C ASP A 38 -10.85 5.40 11.74
N LEU A 39 -9.68 4.83 11.43
CA LEU A 39 -9.07 4.88 10.10
C LEU A 39 -9.05 3.50 9.45
N ILE A 40 -9.30 3.47 8.15
CA ILE A 40 -9.08 2.30 7.31
C ILE A 40 -8.09 2.71 6.21
N ILE A 41 -6.89 2.15 6.25
CA ILE A 41 -5.91 2.28 5.17
C ILE A 41 -6.26 1.24 4.11
N VAL A 42 -6.37 1.67 2.85
CA VAL A 42 -6.69 0.79 1.72
C VAL A 42 -5.52 0.77 0.75
N GLU A 43 -4.89 -0.38 0.59
CA GLU A 43 -3.76 -0.63 -0.31
C GLU A 43 -4.14 -1.60 -1.44
N ASP A 44 -3.53 -1.46 -2.61
CA ASP A 44 -3.71 -2.41 -3.71
C ASP A 44 -2.87 -3.67 -3.51
N ILE A 45 -1.63 -3.53 -3.05
CA ILE A 45 -0.73 -4.64 -2.76
C ILE A 45 0.22 -4.36 -1.61
N ILE A 46 0.33 -5.34 -0.72
CA ILE A 46 1.42 -5.43 0.25
C ILE A 46 2.49 -6.38 -0.31
N ASP A 47 3.58 -5.78 -0.79
CA ASP A 47 4.77 -6.48 -1.30
C ASP A 47 5.75 -6.77 -0.14
N THR A 48 6.81 -5.98 0.03
CA THR A 48 7.76 -6.11 1.15
C THR A 48 7.22 -5.61 2.50
N GLY A 49 6.16 -4.81 2.48
CA GLY A 49 5.58 -4.18 3.68
C GLY A 49 6.19 -2.83 4.08
N LEU A 50 7.26 -2.37 3.42
CA LEU A 50 7.96 -1.13 3.80
C LEU A 50 7.05 0.11 3.77
N THR A 51 6.27 0.26 2.69
CA THR A 51 5.34 1.39 2.53
C THR A 51 4.27 1.43 3.61
N ILE A 52 3.60 0.30 3.87
CA ILE A 52 2.52 0.26 4.86
C ILE A 52 3.02 0.42 6.28
N ASN A 53 4.21 -0.11 6.61
CA ASN A 53 4.87 0.14 7.90
C ASN A 53 5.11 1.64 8.10
N PHE A 54 5.73 2.30 7.12
CA PHE A 54 6.00 3.75 7.16
C PHE A 54 4.71 4.58 7.31
N ILE A 55 3.69 4.30 6.49
CA ILE A 55 2.41 5.02 6.55
C ILE A 55 1.76 4.83 7.92
N LYS A 56 1.69 3.59 8.42
CA LYS A 56 1.08 3.30 9.72
C LYS A 56 1.79 4.03 10.86
N GLU A 57 3.12 3.98 10.91
CA GLU A 57 3.91 4.69 11.93
C GLU A 57 3.63 6.19 11.89
N LYS A 58 3.62 6.78 10.70
CA LYS A 58 3.34 8.22 10.51
C LYS A 58 1.93 8.63 10.92
N LEU A 59 0.93 7.82 10.59
CA LEU A 59 -0.45 8.12 10.97
C LEU A 59 -0.69 7.91 12.47
N LEU A 60 0.02 6.98 13.14
CA LEU A 60 -0.05 6.81 14.59
C LEU A 60 0.42 8.05 15.35
N GLU A 61 1.38 8.82 14.82
CA GLU A 61 1.84 10.08 15.41
C GLU A 61 0.72 11.14 15.51
N LEU A 62 -0.35 10.99 14.72
CA LEU A 62 -1.50 11.91 14.68
C LEU A 62 -2.65 11.50 15.63
N ASN A 63 -2.44 10.50 16.48
CA ASN A 63 -3.37 10.02 17.51
C ASN A 63 -4.78 9.62 16.99
N PRO A 64 -4.89 8.76 15.95
CA PRO A 64 -6.17 8.18 15.59
C PRO A 64 -6.69 7.26 16.70
N ARG A 65 -8.01 7.07 16.75
CA ARG A 65 -8.66 6.14 17.69
C ARG A 65 -8.31 4.69 17.39
N SER A 66 -8.30 4.35 16.10
CA SER A 66 -7.95 3.03 15.60
C SER A 66 -7.40 3.13 14.17
N ILE A 67 -6.55 2.18 13.80
CA ILE A 67 -6.09 1.98 12.43
C ILE A 67 -6.32 0.52 12.08
N SER A 68 -7.13 0.28 11.05
CA SER A 68 -7.24 -1.01 10.39
C SER A 68 -6.71 -0.92 8.96
N ILE A 69 -6.28 -2.04 8.41
CA ILE A 69 -5.65 -2.13 7.09
C ILE A 69 -6.40 -3.14 6.24
N ALA A 70 -6.80 -2.68 5.05
CA ALA A 70 -7.35 -3.51 3.99
C ALA A 70 -6.37 -3.51 2.81
N THR A 71 -6.04 -4.70 2.30
CA THR A 71 -5.30 -4.84 1.05
C THR A 71 -5.97 -5.78 0.09
N LEU A 72 -5.90 -5.49 -1.20
CA LEU A 72 -6.39 -6.42 -2.22
C LEU A 72 -5.46 -7.63 -2.33
N LEU A 73 -4.14 -7.42 -2.37
CA LEU A 73 -3.14 -8.48 -2.53
C LEU A 73 -2.08 -8.44 -1.43
N ILE A 74 -1.62 -9.60 -0.98
CA ILE A 74 -0.41 -9.70 -0.14
C ILE A 74 0.49 -10.83 -0.65
N LYS A 75 1.81 -10.62 -0.55
CA LYS A 75 2.82 -11.65 -0.79
C LYS A 75 3.42 -12.13 0.53
N PRO A 76 2.79 -13.10 1.21
CA PRO A 76 3.15 -13.45 2.59
C PRO A 76 4.58 -13.99 2.73
N GLU A 77 5.16 -14.55 1.65
CA GLU A 77 6.52 -15.07 1.66
C GLU A 77 7.61 -14.00 1.80
N ILE A 78 7.31 -12.74 1.44
CA ILE A 78 8.28 -11.64 1.44
C ILE A 78 7.83 -10.41 2.23
N ALA A 79 6.55 -10.33 2.60
CA ALA A 79 6.04 -9.27 3.46
C ALA A 79 6.70 -9.34 4.84
N ASN A 80 7.35 -8.26 5.25
CA ASN A 80 7.96 -8.11 6.57
C ASN A 80 7.17 -7.06 7.37
N ILE A 81 6.14 -7.53 8.06
CA ILE A 81 5.19 -6.69 8.81
C ILE A 81 5.07 -7.27 10.22
N ASP A 82 5.08 -6.40 11.24
CA ASP A 82 5.01 -6.76 12.66
C ASP A 82 3.62 -6.54 13.28
N PHE A 83 2.61 -6.35 12.44
CA PHE A 83 1.20 -6.18 12.81
C PHE A 83 0.27 -6.99 11.93
N GLU A 84 -0.95 -7.23 12.42
CA GLU A 84 -2.00 -7.91 11.66
C GLU A 84 -2.61 -7.00 10.59
N ILE A 85 -2.98 -7.61 9.45
CA ILE A 85 -3.77 -6.97 8.40
C ILE A 85 -5.22 -7.43 8.57
N ASP A 86 -6.13 -6.50 8.83
CA ASP A 86 -7.53 -6.80 9.17
C ASP A 86 -8.29 -7.45 8.01
N TRP A 87 -8.00 -7.03 6.78
CA TRP A 87 -8.64 -7.57 5.58
C TRP A 87 -7.64 -7.80 4.45
N VAL A 88 -7.50 -9.06 4.05
CA VAL A 88 -6.73 -9.49 2.88
C VAL A 88 -7.68 -10.02 1.82
N GLY A 89 -7.62 -9.45 0.61
CA GLY A 89 -8.38 -9.96 -0.52
C GLY A 89 -7.85 -11.32 -1.00
N PHE A 90 -6.58 -11.36 -1.39
CA PHE A 90 -5.91 -12.56 -1.87
C PHE A 90 -4.44 -12.61 -1.43
N GLU A 91 -4.00 -13.79 -1.00
CA GLU A 91 -2.59 -14.11 -0.88
C GLU A 91 -2.08 -14.61 -2.24
N ILE A 92 -0.94 -14.07 -2.69
CA ILE A 92 -0.33 -14.43 -3.97
C ILE A 92 1.14 -14.81 -3.79
N ALA A 93 1.65 -15.64 -4.70
CA ALA A 93 3.07 -15.91 -4.85
C ALA A 93 3.86 -14.62 -5.14
N PRO A 94 5.18 -14.59 -4.92
CA PRO A 94 6.04 -13.42 -5.18
C PRO A 94 6.29 -13.16 -6.67
N GLU A 95 5.20 -13.01 -7.43
CA GLU A 95 5.18 -12.69 -8.85
C GLU A 95 5.01 -11.19 -9.07
N PHE A 96 5.50 -10.70 -10.21
CA PHE A 96 5.22 -9.33 -10.62
C PHE A 96 3.84 -9.26 -11.29
N VAL A 97 2.92 -8.47 -10.72
CA VAL A 97 1.53 -8.38 -11.18
C VAL A 97 1.16 -6.97 -11.62
N VAL A 98 0.28 -6.89 -12.63
CA VAL A 98 -0.24 -5.64 -13.19
C VAL A 98 -1.75 -5.72 -13.40
N GLY A 99 -2.40 -4.57 -13.56
CA GLY A 99 -3.85 -4.48 -13.78
C GLY A 99 -4.64 -4.21 -12.52
N TYR A 100 -5.89 -3.80 -12.69
CA TYR A 100 -6.79 -3.48 -11.57
C TYR A 100 -6.19 -2.46 -10.56
N GLY A 101 -5.51 -1.42 -11.07
CA GLY A 101 -4.81 -0.41 -10.27
C GLY A 101 -3.29 -0.58 -10.24
N LEU A 102 -2.80 -1.83 -10.29
CA LEU A 102 -1.38 -2.19 -10.29
C LEU A 102 -0.73 -1.83 -11.63
N ASP A 103 0.53 -1.40 -11.61
CA ASP A 103 1.21 -0.89 -12.80
C ASP A 103 2.60 -1.47 -13.05
N PHE A 104 3.05 -1.27 -14.28
CA PHE A 104 4.46 -1.31 -14.66
C PHE A 104 4.77 -0.06 -15.47
N ASN A 105 5.68 0.78 -14.99
CA ASN A 105 6.03 2.06 -15.62
C ASN A 105 4.79 2.92 -15.95
N GLN A 106 3.86 3.04 -15.00
CA GLN A 106 2.59 3.76 -15.14
C GLN A 106 1.62 3.20 -16.19
N LYS A 107 1.89 2.02 -16.76
CA LYS A 107 1.02 1.33 -17.71
C LYS A 107 0.20 0.23 -17.03
N PHE A 108 -0.76 -0.32 -17.76
CA PHE A 108 -1.57 -1.49 -17.39
C PHE A 108 -2.57 -1.33 -16.23
N ARG A 109 -2.55 -0.21 -15.47
CA ARG A 109 -3.49 0.07 -14.36
C ARG A 109 -4.97 -0.18 -14.70
N ASN A 110 -5.37 0.10 -15.94
CA ASN A 110 -6.76 0.05 -16.40
C ASN A 110 -7.21 -1.33 -16.90
N LEU A 111 -6.36 -2.36 -16.85
CA LEU A 111 -6.77 -3.72 -17.17
C LEU A 111 -7.83 -4.19 -16.15
N ARG A 112 -8.81 -4.96 -16.63
CA ARG A 112 -9.98 -5.39 -15.83
C ARG A 112 -9.70 -6.54 -14.87
N GLY A 113 -8.52 -7.13 -14.96
CA GLY A 113 -8.08 -8.23 -14.12
C GLY A 113 -6.64 -8.02 -13.67
N ILE A 114 -6.20 -8.90 -12.78
CA ILE A 114 -4.82 -8.97 -12.31
C ILE A 114 -4.10 -10.00 -13.18
N TYR A 115 -2.96 -9.61 -13.75
CA TYR A 115 -2.18 -10.44 -14.65
C TYR A 115 -0.75 -10.54 -14.13
N ILE A 116 -0.14 -11.71 -14.26
CA ILE A 116 1.30 -11.87 -14.08
C ILE A 116 1.99 -11.30 -15.31
N LEU A 117 2.96 -10.39 -15.08
CA LEU A 117 3.79 -9.86 -16.15
C LEU A 117 4.89 -10.90 -16.46
N GLY A 118 4.67 -11.69 -17.50
CA GLY A 118 5.62 -12.74 -17.92
C GLY A 118 6.93 -12.14 -18.44
N GLY A 119 8.06 -12.65 -17.94
CA GLY A 119 9.40 -12.23 -18.36
C GLY A 119 9.71 -12.58 -19.81
N ASN A 120 9.72 -11.57 -20.67
CA ASN A 120 10.51 -11.48 -21.90
C ASN A 120 10.88 -10.02 -22.17
N GLU A 121 11.28 -9.28 -21.13
CA GLU A 121 11.94 -7.99 -21.28
C GLU A 121 13.21 -8.00 -20.43
N SER A 122 14.20 -8.75 -20.90
CA SER A 122 15.57 -8.24 -20.84
C SER A 122 15.74 -7.30 -22.03
N GLU A 123 15.46 -6.02 -21.82
CA GLU A 123 16.09 -4.84 -22.45
C GLU A 123 15.57 -3.53 -21.85
#